data_AF-A0A937YBQ0-F1
#
_entry.id   AF-A0A937YBQ0-F1
#
_cell.length_a   1.000
_cell.length_b   1.000
_cell.length_c   1.000
_cell.angle_alpha   90.00
_cell.angle_beta   90.00
_cell.angle_gamma   90.00
#
_symmetry.space_group_name_H-M   'P 1'
#
loop_
_entity.id
_entity.type
_entity.pdbx_description
1 polymer ?
#
loop_
_entity_poly.entity_id
_entity_poly.type
_entity_poly.pdbx_seq_one_letter_code
_entity_poly.pdbx_strand_id
1 'polypeptide(L)'
;IHGTDTMVDTAAVLGRATLDATIVLTGAMVPAEIDGSDALFNLGFALACARTQRPGVWVAMNACLYSWDAVRKNRALGRFEPITQDAS
;
A
#
# COMPACT_ATOMS: atom_id res chain seq x y z
N ILE A 1 -0.92 -5.95 -7.74
CA ILE A 1 -2.19 -5.19 -7.55
C ILE A 1 -3.09 -5.99 -6.62
N HIS A 2 -3.82 -5.35 -5.72
CA HIS A 2 -4.67 -5.99 -4.73
C HIS A 2 -5.90 -5.11 -4.42
N GLY A 3 -7.03 -5.71 -4.04
CA GLY A 3 -8.19 -4.97 -3.53
C GLY A 3 -7.85 -4.26 -2.20
N THR A 4 -8.43 -3.09 -1.93
CA THR A 4 -7.97 -2.28 -0.79
C THR A 4 -8.42 -2.82 0.57
N ASP A 5 -9.48 -3.63 0.64
CA ASP A 5 -10.11 -4.04 1.91
C ASP A 5 -9.22 -4.85 2.83
N THR A 6 -8.44 -5.77 2.27
CA THR A 6 -7.54 -6.69 3.00
C THR A 6 -6.09 -6.52 2.58
N MET A 7 -5.76 -5.41 1.90
CA MET A 7 -4.40 -5.15 1.42
C MET A 7 -3.38 -5.15 2.56
N VAL A 8 -3.72 -4.58 3.71
CA VAL A 8 -2.86 -4.55 4.90
C VAL A 8 -2.63 -5.95 5.46
N ASP A 9 -3.67 -6.79 5.45
CA ASP A 9 -3.56 -8.18 5.94
C ASP A 9 -2.62 -9.00 5.06
N THR A 10 -2.77 -8.88 3.73
CA THR A 10 -1.86 -9.49 2.76
C THR A 10 -0.43 -8.95 2.90
N ALA A 11 -0.27 -7.64 3.10
CA ALA A 11 1.04 -7.02 3.34
C ALA A 11 1.72 -7.64 4.56
N ALA A 12 0.97 -7.86 5.64
CA ALA A 12 1.50 -8.44 6.87
C ALA A 12 1.89 -9.91 6.73
N VAL A 13 1.13 -10.71 5.96
CA VAL A 13 1.50 -12.10 5.63
C VAL A 13 2.82 -12.13 4.85
N LEU A 14 2.95 -11.30 3.81
CA LEU A 14 4.16 -11.24 2.98
C LEU A 14 5.36 -10.67 3.75
N GLY A 15 5.14 -9.64 4.57
CA GLY A 15 6.20 -9.01 5.36
C GLY A 15 6.85 -9.98 6.35
N ARG A 16 6.03 -10.84 6.98
CA ARG A 16 6.51 -11.90 7.88
C ARG A 16 7.25 -13.03 7.18
N ALA A 17 7.08 -13.20 5.86
CA ALA A 17 7.79 -14.23 5.11
C ALA A 17 9.26 -13.88 4.81
N THR A 18 9.68 -12.64 5.10
CA THR A 18 11.09 -12.19 4.99
C THR A 18 11.75 -12.56 3.66
N LEU A 19 11.05 -12.33 2.55
CA LEU A 19 11.53 -12.63 1.20
C LEU A 19 12.61 -11.63 0.77
N ASP A 20 13.64 -12.12 0.07
CA ASP A 20 14.66 -11.26 -0.55
C ASP A 20 14.13 -10.65 -1.87
N ALA A 21 13.08 -9.84 -1.75
CA ALA A 21 12.44 -9.18 -2.87
C ALA A 21 11.81 -7.85 -2.44
N THR A 22 11.77 -6.88 -3.35
CA THR A 22 10.98 -5.65 -3.18
C THR A 22 9.56 -5.93 -3.66
N ILE A 23 8.61 -6.00 -2.72
CA ILE A 23 7.19 -6.25 -3.00
C ILE A 23 6.39 -5.00 -2.68
N VAL A 24 5.69 -4.46 -3.68
CA VAL A 24 4.84 -3.28 -3.50
C VAL A 24 3.39 -3.65 -3.79
N LEU A 25 2.55 -3.53 -2.76
CA LEU A 25 1.11 -3.67 -2.87
C LEU A 25 0.49 -2.31 -3.18
N THR A 26 -0.42 -2.30 -4.15
CA THR A 26 -1.15 -1.12 -4.57
C THR A 26 -2.51 -1.54 -5.12
N GLY A 27 -3.39 -0.56 -5.30
CA GLY A 27 -4.74 -0.72 -5.80
C GLY A 27 -5.35 0.66 -6.08
N ALA A 28 -6.66 0.74 -6.03
CA ALA A 28 -7.40 1.99 -6.24
C ALA A 28 -8.53 2.09 -5.22
N MET A 29 -8.83 3.31 -4.77
CA MET A 29 -10.04 3.59 -3.99
C MET A 29 -11.26 3.75 -4.90
N VAL A 30 -11.03 4.20 -6.14
CA VAL A 30 -12.06 4.32 -7.18
C VAL A 30 -11.76 3.30 -8.29
N PRO A 31 -12.73 2.46 -8.71
CA PRO A 31 -12.56 1.51 -9.81
C PRO A 31 -11.92 2.14 -11.06
N ALA A 32 -11.07 1.38 -11.75
CA ALA A 32 -10.23 1.90 -12.84
C ALA A 32 -11.04 2.37 -14.06
N GLU A 33 -12.26 1.89 -14.20
CA GLU A 33 -13.19 2.21 -15.29
C GLU A 33 -13.90 3.55 -15.08
N ILE A 34 -13.77 4.18 -13.91
CA ILE A 34 -14.44 5.44 -13.56
C ILE A 34 -13.49 6.61 -13.81
N ASP A 35 -14.01 7.65 -14.48
CA ASP A 35 -13.28 8.90 -14.71
C ASP A 35 -12.82 9.53 -13.39
N GLY A 36 -11.57 9.97 -13.34
CA GLY A 36 -10.94 10.48 -12.12
C GLY A 36 -10.46 9.41 -11.15
N SER A 37 -10.42 8.14 -11.56
CA SER A 37 -9.84 7.06 -10.75
C SER A 37 -8.37 7.32 -10.39
N ASP A 38 -7.99 6.93 -9.18
CA ASP A 38 -6.61 6.95 -8.68
C ASP A 38 -5.76 5.77 -9.17
N ALA A 39 -6.34 4.82 -9.93
CA ALA A 39 -5.71 3.57 -10.31
C ALA A 39 -4.39 3.74 -11.10
N LEU A 40 -4.39 4.56 -12.15
CA LEU A 40 -3.21 4.75 -12.99
C LEU A 40 -2.08 5.47 -12.24
N PHE A 41 -2.43 6.46 -11.43
CA PHE A 41 -1.46 7.16 -10.60
C PHE A 41 -0.82 6.22 -9.57
N ASN A 42 -1.63 5.47 -8.82
CA ASN A 42 -1.15 4.52 -7.83
C ASN A 42 -0.28 3.42 -8.46
N LEU A 43 -0.65 2.93 -9.66
CA LEU A 43 0.17 1.96 -10.40
C LEU A 43 1.53 2.53 -10.80
N GLY A 44 1.56 3.72 -11.40
CA GLY A 44 2.80 4.38 -11.79
C GLY A 44 3.73 4.63 -10.59
N PHE A 45 3.16 5.11 -9.48
CA PHE A 45 3.89 5.30 -8.24
C PHE A 45 4.44 3.98 -7.67
N ALA A 46 3.62 2.92 -7.63
CA ALA A 46 4.05 1.62 -7.13
C ALA A 46 5.18 1.00 -7.97
N LEU A 47 5.14 1.16 -9.30
CA LEU A 47 6.23 0.73 -10.19
C LEU A 47 7.53 1.45 -9.88
N ALA A 48 7.49 2.76 -9.65
CA ALA A 48 8.67 3.53 -9.25
C ALA A 48 9.22 3.05 -7.90
N CYS A 49 8.35 2.81 -6.90
CA CYS A 49 8.75 2.27 -5.60
C CYS A 49 9.39 0.88 -5.72
N ALA A 50 8.82 -0.02 -6.53
CA ALA A 50 9.34 -1.37 -6.72
C ALA A 50 10.78 -1.40 -7.29
N ARG A 51 11.19 -0.35 -8.02
CA ARG A 51 12.52 -0.24 -8.62
C ARG A 51 13.53 0.50 -7.75
N THR A 52 13.07 1.29 -6.79
CA THR A 52 13.91 2.21 -6.01
C THR A 52 14.07 1.81 -4.55
N GLN A 53 13.16 0.99 -4.02
CA GLN A 53 13.22 0.55 -2.63
C GLN A 53 14.07 -0.70 -2.45
N ARG A 54 14.63 -0.81 -1.24
CA ARG A 54 15.30 -2.03 -0.78
C ARG A 54 14.31 -3.19 -0.67
N PRO A 55 14.81 -4.45 -0.67
CA PRO A 55 13.98 -5.62 -0.37
C PRO A 55 13.13 -5.40 0.89
N GLY A 56 11.86 -5.80 0.81
CA GLY A 56 10.85 -5.50 1.81
C GLY A 56 9.45 -5.43 1.20
N VAL A 57 8.44 -5.43 2.06
CA VAL A 57 7.03 -5.33 1.67
C VAL A 57 6.50 -3.94 1.98
N TRP A 58 5.90 -3.32 0.97
CA TRP A 58 5.46 -1.94 1.00
C TRP A 58 4.01 -1.82 0.53
N VAL A 59 3.29 -0.82 1.06
CA VAL A 59 1.96 -0.41 0.57
C VAL A 59 2.09 0.98 -0.06
N ALA A 60 1.76 1.09 -1.34
CA ALA A 60 1.81 2.33 -2.12
C ALA A 60 0.38 2.77 -2.49
N MET A 61 -0.17 3.70 -1.71
CA MET A 61 -1.54 4.22 -1.83
C MET A 61 -1.56 5.69 -1.39
N ASN A 62 -2.49 6.49 -1.89
CA ASN A 62 -2.67 7.90 -1.48
C ASN A 62 -1.39 8.75 -1.63
N ALA A 63 -0.61 8.52 -2.69
CA ALA A 63 0.69 9.16 -2.95
C ALA A 63 1.74 8.97 -1.82
N CYS A 64 1.54 7.96 -0.97
CA CYS A 64 2.40 7.64 0.15
C CYS A 64 2.90 6.19 0.07
N LEU A 65 4.10 5.95 0.59
CA LEU A 65 4.70 4.63 0.71
C LEU A 65 4.84 4.29 2.18
N TYR A 66 4.29 3.14 2.59
CA TYR A 66 4.36 2.66 3.96
C TYR A 66 5.00 1.28 4.01
N SER A 67 5.75 0.98 5.08
CA SER A 67 6.14 -0.40 5.37
C SER A 67 4.91 -1.20 5.80
N TRP A 68 4.93 -2.51 5.53
CA TRP A 68 3.81 -3.41 5.81
C TRP A 68 3.34 -3.40 7.28
N ASP A 69 4.23 -3.07 8.21
CA ASP A 69 4.03 -3.04 9.65
C ASP A 69 3.67 -1.65 10.22
N ALA A 70 3.67 -0.61 9.37
CA ALA A 70 3.44 0.77 9.79
C ALA A 70 2.24 1.42 9.08
N VAL A 71 1.27 0.62 8.61
CA VAL A 71 0.13 1.10 7.83
C VAL A 71 -1.20 0.48 8.25
N ARG A 72 -2.27 1.28 8.21
CA ARG A 72 -3.65 0.81 8.35
C ARG A 72 -4.56 1.42 7.28
N LYS A 73 -5.67 0.73 6.94
CA LYS A 73 -6.76 1.29 6.14
C LYS A 73 -7.73 2.03 7.05
N ASN A 74 -7.74 3.36 6.99
CA ASN A 74 -8.75 4.19 7.60
C ASN A 74 -10.00 4.18 6.71
N ARG A 75 -10.97 3.34 7.08
CA ARG A 75 -12.22 3.17 6.33
C ARG A 75 -13.12 4.40 6.41
N ALA A 76 -13.10 5.12 7.53
CA ALA A 76 -13.91 6.34 7.69
C ALA A 76 -13.45 7.46 6.75
N LEU A 77 -12.13 7.59 6.53
CA LEU A 77 -11.55 8.60 5.64
C LEU A 77 -11.24 8.08 4.23
N GLY A 78 -11.50 6.81 3.94
CA GLY A 78 -11.24 6.21 2.64
C GLY A 78 -9.77 6.26 2.21
N ARG A 79 -8.82 6.10 3.14
CA ARG A 79 -7.38 6.20 2.85
C ARG A 79 -6.53 5.23 3.66
N PHE A 80 -5.30 5.05 3.22
CA PHE A 80 -4.23 4.45 4.01
C PHE A 80 -3.53 5.53 4.82
N GLU A 81 -3.10 5.19 6.03
CA GLU A 81 -2.39 6.11 6.93
C GLU A 81 -1.43 5.36 7.85
N PRO A 82 -0.44 6.04 8.44
CA PRO A 82 0.46 5.45 9.41
C PRO A 82 -0.29 4.90 10.63
N ILE A 83 0.24 3.83 11.21
CA ILE A 83 -0.14 3.44 12.56
C ILE A 83 0.52 4.45 13.52
N THR A 84 -0.25 5.38 14.06
CA THR A 84 0.21 6.19 15.19
C THR A 84 0.24 5.32 16.43
N GLN A 85 1.42 5.13 17.02
CA GLN A 85 1.49 4.73 18.43
C GLN A 85 1.07 5.96 19.23
N ASP A 86 -0.07 5.89 19.92
CA ASP A 86 -0.37 6.88 20.94
C ASP A 86 0.77 6.81 21.96
N ALA A 87 1.46 7.93 22.16
CA ALA A 87 2.45 8.06 23.21
C ALA A 87 1.72 7.87 24.54
N SER A 88 1.81 6.66 25.08
CA SER A 88 1.38 6.30 26.43
C SER A 88 2.19 7.04 27.48
#